data_AF-A0A970F1Q1-F1
#
_entry.id   AF-A0A970F1Q1-F1
#
_cell.length_a   1.000
_cell.length_b   1.000
_cell.length_c   1.000
_cell.angle_alpha   90.00
_cell.angle_beta   90.00
_cell.angle_gamma   90.00
#
_symmetry.space_group_name_H-M   'P 1'
#
loop_
_entity.id
_entity.type
_entity.pdbx_description
1 polymer ?
#
loop_
_entity_poly.entity_id
_entity_poly.type
_entity_poly.pdbx_seq_one_letter_code
_entity_poly.pdbx_strand_id
1 'polypeptide(L)'
;MHSVRVFVTLKKSVYDPQGDAVKAALLSDGFEGVRSLRIGKLIDLEVESESREACLAEVERMCRRLLVNGELETFRIQPAEDGDGACAGKADTCASQPAAAAAVEDSAR
;
A
#
# COMPACT_ATOMS: atom_id res chain seq x y z
N MET A 1 12.57 19.16 -6.70
CA MET A 1 11.65 18.26 -7.43
C MET A 1 12.02 16.85 -7.01
N HIS A 2 11.04 16.06 -6.58
CA HIS A 2 11.25 14.75 -5.99
C HIS A 2 10.32 13.74 -6.64
N SER A 3 10.88 12.60 -7.03
CA SER A 3 10.15 11.48 -7.63
C SER A 3 9.67 10.54 -6.53
N VAL A 4 8.38 10.19 -6.56
CA VAL A 4 7.75 9.33 -5.55
C VAL A 4 6.81 8.35 -6.23
N ARG A 5 6.87 7.10 -5.77
CA ARG A 5 6.01 6.00 -6.20
C ARG A 5 5.05 5.62 -5.09
N VAL A 6 3.78 5.52 -5.40
CA VAL A 6 2.72 5.09 -4.48
C VAL A 6 2.12 3.78 -4.97
N PHE A 7 2.18 2.77 -4.12
CA PHE A 7 1.54 1.48 -4.36
C PHE A 7 0.21 1.47 -3.61
N VAL A 8 -0.90 1.34 -4.33
CA VAL A 8 -2.24 1.22 -3.75
C VAL A 8 -2.71 -0.21 -3.92
N THR A 9 -3.15 -0.84 -2.83
CA THR A 9 -3.66 -2.21 -2.86
C THR A 9 -4.96 -2.30 -2.06
N LEU A 10 -5.84 -3.23 -2.44
CA LEU A 10 -7.05 -3.49 -1.67
C LEU A 10 -6.70 -4.03 -0.28
N LYS A 11 -7.53 -3.74 0.73
CA LYS A 11 -7.40 -4.37 2.05
C LYS A 11 -7.62 -5.88 1.96
N LYS A 12 -7.06 -6.64 2.90
CA LYS A 12 -7.15 -8.12 2.89
C LYS A 12 -8.59 -8.64 3.01
N SER A 13 -9.49 -7.85 3.60
CA SER A 13 -10.92 -8.17 3.76
C SER A 13 -11.76 -7.85 2.53
N VAL A 14 -11.20 -7.17 1.52
CA VAL A 14 -11.95 -6.74 0.34
C VAL A 14 -11.76 -7.75 -0.78
N TYR A 15 -12.87 -8.17 -1.38
CA TYR A 15 -12.89 -9.09 -2.51
C TYR A 15 -12.43 -8.37 -3.80
N ASP A 16 -11.52 -9.01 -4.54
CA ASP A 16 -10.95 -8.49 -5.78
C ASP A 16 -11.41 -9.36 -6.97
N PRO A 17 -12.53 -9.02 -7.63
CA PRO A 17 -13.01 -9.77 -8.79
C PRO A 17 -12.05 -9.69 -9.99
N GLN A 18 -11.25 -8.62 -10.09
CA GLN A 18 -10.29 -8.46 -11.17
C GLN A 18 -9.10 -9.41 -10.99
N GLY A 19 -8.57 -9.47 -9.76
CA GLY A 19 -7.51 -10.41 -9.39
C GLY A 19 -7.92 -11.87 -9.60
N ASP A 20 -9.16 -12.22 -9.25
CA ASP A 20 -9.68 -13.56 -9.46
C ASP A 20 -9.83 -13.91 -10.95
N ALA A 21 -10.30 -12.98 -11.78
CA ALA A 21 -10.39 -13.18 -13.22
C ALA A 21 -9.01 -13.43 -13.86
N VAL A 22 -8.00 -12.64 -13.50
CA VAL A 22 -6.64 -12.82 -14.02
C VAL A 22 -6.00 -14.10 -13.48
N LYS A 23 -6.23 -14.45 -12.22
CA LYS A 23 -5.80 -15.75 -11.65
C LYS A 23 -6.39 -16.92 -12.43
N ALA A 24 -7.69 -16.88 -12.73
CA ALA A 24 -8.35 -17.93 -13.51
C ALA A 24 -7.78 -18.05 -14.93
N ALA A 25 -7.46 -16.92 -15.57
CA ALA A 25 -6.79 -16.92 -16.86
C ALA A 25 -5.40 -17.56 -16.79
N LEU A 26 -4.57 -17.21 -15.79
CA LEU A 26 -3.24 -17.81 -15.59
C LEU A 26 -3.30 -19.32 -15.34
N LEU A 27 -4.26 -19.78 -14.53
CA LEU A 27 -4.46 -21.20 -14.29
C LEU A 27 -4.88 -21.95 -15.57
N SER A 28 -5.72 -21.32 -16.39
CA SER A 28 -6.14 -21.89 -17.67
C SER A 28 -4.99 -21.97 -18.69
N ASP A 29 -4.00 -21.09 -18.57
CA ASP A 29 -2.79 -21.07 -19.40
C ASP A 29 -1.67 -22.01 -18.88
N GLY A 30 -1.95 -22.79 -17.82
CA GLY A 30 -1.05 -23.81 -17.28
C GLY A 30 -0.12 -23.36 -16.14
N PHE A 31 -0.29 -22.13 -15.61
CA PHE A 31 0.47 -21.66 -14.45
C PHE A 31 -0.12 -22.15 -13.12
N GLU A 32 -0.02 -23.46 -12.85
CA GLU A 32 -0.63 -24.11 -11.67
C GLU A 32 -0.10 -23.64 -10.30
N GLY A 33 1.05 -22.96 -10.28
CA GLY A 33 1.67 -22.45 -9.03
C GLY A 33 1.01 -21.20 -8.44
N VAL A 34 0.08 -20.54 -9.15
CA VAL A 34 -0.50 -19.26 -8.73
C VAL A 34 -1.62 -19.47 -7.71
N ARG A 35 -1.31 -19.27 -6.43
CA ARG A 35 -2.27 -19.48 -5.32
C ARG A 35 -3.12 -18.25 -4.99
N SER A 36 -2.55 -17.06 -5.12
CA SER A 36 -3.21 -15.80 -4.80
C SER A 36 -2.69 -14.72 -5.75
N LEU A 37 -3.61 -13.94 -6.30
CA LEU A 37 -3.32 -12.80 -7.15
C LEU A 37 -4.23 -11.68 -6.71
N ARG A 38 -3.67 -10.48 -6.55
CA ARG A 38 -4.43 -9.26 -6.30
C ARG A 38 -3.92 -8.17 -7.22
N ILE A 39 -4.84 -7.36 -7.71
CA ILE A 39 -4.52 -6.22 -8.55
C ILE A 39 -4.56 -4.95 -7.70
N GLY A 40 -3.56 -4.11 -7.93
CA GLY A 40 -3.41 -2.82 -7.28
C GLY A 40 -3.07 -1.74 -8.30
N LYS A 41 -2.89 -0.52 -7.83
CA LYS A 41 -2.49 0.63 -8.65
C LYS A 41 -1.07 1.02 -8.30
N LEU A 42 -0.30 1.38 -9.31
CA LEU A 42 0.98 2.05 -9.17
C LEU A 42 0.82 3.49 -9.64
N ILE A 43 1.19 4.45 -8.80
CA ILE A 43 1.11 5.87 -9.11
C ILE A 43 2.50 6.46 -8.97
N ASP A 44 3.09 6.88 -10.08
CA ASP A 44 4.34 7.63 -10.10
C ASP A 44 4.02 9.14 -10.11
N LEU A 45 4.65 9.88 -9.21
CA LEU A 45 4.42 11.29 -8.95
C LEU A 45 5.75 12.04 -8.95
N GLU A 46 5.75 13.23 -9.53
CA GLU A 46 6.82 14.21 -9.38
C GLU A 46 6.26 15.40 -8.60
N VAL A 47 6.90 15.74 -7.49
CA VAL A 47 6.44 16.81 -6.60
C VAL A 47 7.56 17.81 -6.35
N GLU A 48 7.24 19.09 -6.51
CA GLU A 48 8.13 20.18 -6.11
C GLU A 48 7.99 20.41 -4.60
N SER A 49 9.09 20.27 -3.86
CA SER A 49 9.15 20.58 -2.43
C SER A 49 10.57 20.96 -2.02
N GLU A 50 10.68 21.55 -0.84
CA GLU A 50 11.94 22.05 -0.27
C GLU A 50 12.83 20.93 0.28
N SER A 51 12.24 19.80 0.68
CA SER A 51 12.96 18.62 1.15
C SER A 51 12.22 17.32 0.81
N ARG A 52 12.90 16.18 0.95
CA ARG A 52 12.33 14.84 0.79
C ARG A 52 11.21 14.59 1.81
N GLU A 53 11.38 15.02 3.05
CA GLU A 53 10.39 14.87 4.12
C GLU A 53 9.13 15.68 3.81
N ALA A 54 9.30 16.92 3.35
CA ALA A 54 8.18 17.77 2.92
C ALA A 54 7.43 17.14 1.74
N CYS A 55 8.16 16.56 0.77
CA CYS A 55 7.56 15.82 -0.34
C CYS A 55 6.70 14.66 0.16
N LEU A 56 7.24 13.83 1.06
CA LEU A 56 6.56 12.62 1.54
C LEU A 56 5.31 12.97 2.34
N ALA A 57 5.37 13.99 3.19
CA ALA A 57 4.20 14.47 3.94
C ALA A 57 3.10 14.98 3.01
N GLU A 58 3.47 15.69 1.95
CA GLU A 58 2.53 16.22 0.97
C GLU A 58 1.88 15.09 0.14
N VAL A 59 2.68 14.11 -0.32
CA VAL A 59 2.17 12.92 -1.01
C VAL A 59 1.24 12.11 -0.10
N GLU A 60 1.56 11.96 1.18
CA GLU A 60 0.68 11.28 2.14
C GLU A 60 -0.67 11.98 2.25
N ARG A 61 -0.67 13.31 2.29
CA ARG A 61 -1.88 14.12 2.32
C ARG A 61 -2.71 13.96 1.04
N MET A 62 -2.07 13.92 -0.13
CA MET A 62 -2.72 13.63 -1.41
C MET A 62 -3.36 12.23 -1.42
N CYS A 63 -2.64 11.23 -0.92
CA CYS A 63 -3.11 9.85 -0.82
C CYS A 63 -4.38 9.73 0.01
N ARG A 64 -4.37 10.27 1.22
CA ARG A 64 -5.51 10.20 2.15
C ARG A 64 -6.74 10.97 1.65
N ARG A 65 -6.53 12.04 0.89
CA ARG A 65 -7.62 12.91 0.44
C ARG A 65 -8.25 12.47 -0.88
N LEU A 66 -7.46 11.93 -1.81
CA LEU A 66 -7.91 11.72 -3.18
C LEU A 66 -7.44 10.39 -3.79
N LEU A 67 -6.16 10.05 -3.67
CA LEU A 67 -5.60 8.95 -4.46
C LEU A 67 -6.04 7.57 -3.96
N VAL A 68 -6.45 7.46 -2.70
CA VAL A 68 -6.78 6.20 -2.04
C VAL A 68 -8.16 6.29 -1.42
N ASN A 69 -9.00 5.29 -1.70
CA ASN A 69 -10.23 5.10 -0.95
C ASN A 69 -9.92 4.44 0.40
N GLY A 70 -9.86 5.24 1.48
CA GLY A 70 -9.46 4.77 2.81
C GLY A 70 -10.30 3.63 3.41
N GLU A 71 -11.54 3.42 2.94
CA GLU A 71 -12.38 2.31 3.39
C GLU A 71 -11.96 0.97 2.77
N LEU A 72 -11.61 0.97 1.48
CA LEU A 72 -11.40 -0.25 0.69
C LEU A 72 -9.93 -0.55 0.40
N GLU A 73 -9.10 0.49 0.34
CA GLU A 73 -7.72 0.45 -0.13
C GLU A 73 -6.73 0.82 1.00
N THR A 74 -5.49 0.41 0.81
CA THR A 74 -4.32 0.79 1.61
C THR A 74 -3.19 1.17 0.66
N PHE A 75 -2.27 2.02 1.11
CA PHE A 75 -1.19 2.51 0.28
C PHE A 75 0.17 2.43 0.97
N ARG A 76 1.22 2.39 0.15
CA ARG A 76 2.61 2.45 0.55
C ARG A 76 3.34 3.45 -0.33
N ILE A 77 4.10 4.35 0.27
CA ILE A 77 4.90 5.35 -0.44
C ILE A 77 6.35 4.86 -0.50
N GLN A 78 6.97 4.99 -1.66
CA GLN A 78 8.38 4.75 -1.90
C GLN A 78 8.98 5.97 -2.62
N PRO A 79 9.95 6.68 -2.03
CA PRO A 79 10.72 7.66 -2.78
C PRO A 79 11.46 6.96 -3.92
N ALA A 80 11.31 7.45 -5.15
CA ALA A 80 12.05 6.97 -6.30
C ALA A 80 13.41 7.67 -6.27
N GLU A 81 14.48 6.91 -6.05
CA GLU A 81 15.82 7.43 -6.28
C GLU A 81 16.05 7.32 -7.79
N ASP A 82 16.48 8.41 -8.41
CA ASP A 82 16.71 8.48 -9.86
C ASP A 82 17.82 7.48 -10.24
N GLY A 83 17.41 6.25 -10.51
CA GLY A 83 18.28 5.09 -10.63
C GLY A 83 17.45 3.86 -10.95
N ASP A 84 17.14 3.69 -12.23
CA ASP A 84 16.64 2.46 -12.83
C ASP A 84 17.46 1.25 -12.28
N GLY A 85 16.85 0.38 -11.47
CA GLY A 85 17.60 -0.62 -10.73
C GLY A 85 16.76 -1.54 -9.85
N ALA A 86 16.63 -2.77 -10.29
CA ALA A 86 15.85 -3.83 -9.68
C ALA A 86 16.29 -4.26 -8.26
N CYS A 87 15.32 -4.88 -7.57
CA CYS A 87 15.46 -5.88 -6.49
C CYS A 87 15.74 -5.43 -5.04
N ALA A 88 14.95 -6.05 -4.16
CA ALA A 88 15.14 -6.31 -2.74
C ALA A 88 14.81 -5.20 -1.71
N GLY A 89 13.54 -5.21 -1.28
CA GLY A 89 13.17 -5.45 0.11
C GLY A 89 13.83 -4.62 1.21
N LYS A 90 13.14 -3.58 1.67
CA LYS A 90 12.89 -3.39 3.11
C LYS A 90 11.57 -2.65 3.28
N ALA A 91 10.60 -3.40 3.76
CA ALA A 91 9.21 -3.00 3.87
C ALA A 91 8.73 -2.93 5.31
N ASP A 92 9.58 -2.50 6.22
CA ASP A 92 9.20 -2.26 7.61
C ASP A 92 9.18 -0.77 7.89
N THR A 93 8.02 -0.17 7.72
CA THR A 93 7.48 0.75 8.73
C THR A 93 6.01 1.02 8.44
N CYS A 94 5.26 1.16 9.54
CA CYS A 94 3.86 1.52 9.60
C CYS A 94 2.83 0.39 9.36
N ALA A 95 2.97 -0.70 10.12
CA ALA A 95 1.79 -1.33 10.67
C ALA A 95 1.15 -0.37 11.69
N SER A 96 -0.06 0.09 11.35
CA SER A 96 -1.14 0.49 12.26
C SER A 96 -0.79 0.54 13.75
N GLN A 97 -0.77 1.74 14.34
CA GLN A 97 -1.25 1.90 15.71
C GLN A 97 -2.67 1.32 15.79
N PRO A 98 -3.01 0.51 16.79
CA PRO A 98 -4.38 0.46 17.27
C PRO A 98 -4.57 1.55 18.34
N ALA A 99 -5.52 2.44 18.08
CA ALA A 99 -6.10 3.33 19.07
C ALA A 99 -6.90 2.53 20.12
N ALA A 100 -7.05 3.14 21.30
CA ALA A 100 -7.46 2.56 22.57
C ALA A 100 -8.86 1.91 22.65
N ALA A 101 -8.99 0.93 23.55
CA ALA A 101 -10.16 0.64 24.40
C ALA A 101 -9.62 -0.05 25.67
N ALA A 102 -9.45 0.62 26.81
CA ALA A 102 -10.45 0.97 27.83
C ALA A 102 -11.04 -0.23 28.60
N ALA A 103 -10.58 -0.35 29.86
CA ALA A 103 -11.39 -0.43 31.09
C ALA A 103 -11.67 -1.81 31.75
N VAL A 104 -11.32 -1.84 33.06
CA VAL A 104 -11.91 -2.54 34.25
C VAL A 104 -11.81 -4.09 34.25
N GLU A 105 -11.52 -4.85 35.32
CA GLU A 105 -11.81 -4.90 36.78
C GLU A 105 -10.70 -5.73 37.48
N ASP A 106 -10.16 -5.33 38.63
CA ASP A 106 -10.63 -5.58 40.03
C ASP A 106 -10.10 -6.89 40.66
N SER A 107 -9.59 -6.72 41.88
CA SER A 107 -9.54 -7.69 42.97
C SER A 107 -8.71 -8.98 42.89
N ALA A 108 -7.88 -9.07 43.96
CA ALA A 108 -7.74 -10.22 44.84
C ALA A 108 -6.70 -11.31 44.49
N ARG A 109 -5.65 -11.25 45.32
CA ARG A 109 -4.95 -12.36 46.01
C ARG A 109 -3.59 -12.76 45.48
#